data_AF-A0A2V6CAY5-F1
#
_entry.id   AF-A0A2V6CAY5-F1
#
_cell.length_a   1.000
_cell.length_b   1.000
_cell.length_c   1.000
_cell.angle_alpha   90.00
_cell.angle_beta   90.00
_cell.angle_gamma   90.00
#
_symmetry.space_group_name_H-M   'P 1'
#
loop_
_entity.id
_entity.type
_entity.pdbx_description
1 polymer ?
#
loop_
_entity_poly.entity_id
_entity_poly.type
_entity_poly.pdbx_seq_one_letter_code
_entity_poly.pdbx_strand_id
1 'polypeptide(L)'
;MTRFSSIVLSLAFCLWQPSSESAAETNAPNRGPVRRARVVMVQAPNATVTFNPQPDKIPPMIQRGLTNLTGRATPKDAWLSLISTQDTIGLKVCSAPGPTSGTRPAVVEAVVKSLLAAGLPPKQIVVWDKHLSDLRQAKFFDLAERYGVRVAGAAEAGYDEKVYYPMALIGQLVWGDLEFGKKGEGIGRNSYFSRLVTQQITKVVNITPLLNHN
;
A
#
# COMPACT_ATOMS: atom_id res chain seq x y z
N MET A 1 -35.69 -66.51 -18.41
CA MET A 1 -35.23 -65.37 -17.59
C MET A 1 -34.01 -64.77 -18.27
N THR A 2 -34.20 -63.57 -18.82
CA THR A 2 -33.32 -62.84 -19.74
C THR A 2 -32.06 -62.33 -19.04
N ARG A 3 -30.87 -62.65 -19.59
CA ARG A 3 -29.59 -62.02 -19.18
C ARG A 3 -29.17 -61.03 -20.26
N PHE A 4 -29.24 -59.75 -19.92
CA PHE A 4 -28.78 -58.63 -20.73
C PHE A 4 -27.25 -58.48 -20.64
N SER A 5 -26.62 -58.29 -21.81
CA SER A 5 -25.28 -57.72 -21.94
C SER A 5 -25.23 -56.30 -21.37
N SER A 6 -24.08 -55.89 -20.84
CA SER A 6 -23.77 -54.46 -20.71
C SER A 6 -22.30 -54.21 -21.02
N ILE A 7 -22.15 -53.22 -21.90
CA ILE A 7 -20.97 -52.77 -22.60
C ILE A 7 -20.23 -51.76 -21.71
N VAL A 8 -18.90 -51.82 -21.73
CA VAL A 8 -17.99 -50.87 -21.09
C VAL A 8 -18.15 -49.50 -21.76
N LEU A 9 -18.42 -48.45 -20.99
CA LEU A 9 -18.33 -47.06 -21.45
C LEU A 9 -17.43 -46.26 -20.50
N SER A 10 -16.17 -46.13 -20.90
CA SER A 10 -15.19 -45.26 -20.25
C SER A 10 -15.51 -43.79 -20.55
N LEU A 11 -15.99 -43.03 -19.56
CA LEU A 11 -16.05 -41.57 -19.65
C LEU A 11 -14.68 -40.99 -19.28
N ALA A 12 -13.93 -40.55 -20.30
CA ALA A 12 -12.78 -39.67 -20.11
C ALA A 12 -13.27 -38.25 -19.82
N PHE A 13 -13.12 -37.79 -18.57
CA PHE A 13 -13.29 -36.38 -18.22
C PHE A 13 -12.08 -35.59 -18.73
N CYS A 14 -12.23 -34.90 -19.86
CA CYS A 14 -11.31 -33.85 -20.29
C CYS A 14 -11.43 -32.65 -19.34
N LEU A 15 -10.52 -32.52 -18.38
CA LEU A 15 -10.35 -31.32 -17.58
C LEU A 15 -9.72 -30.23 -18.45
N TRP A 16 -10.54 -29.29 -18.92
CA TRP A 16 -10.09 -28.08 -19.59
C TRP A 16 -9.44 -27.16 -18.53
N GLN A 17 -8.11 -27.11 -18.49
CA GLN A 17 -7.39 -26.14 -17.67
C GLN A 17 -7.40 -24.78 -18.39
N PRO A 18 -7.78 -23.68 -17.72
CA PRO A 18 -7.62 -22.35 -18.31
C PRO A 18 -6.14 -22.04 -18.46
N SER A 19 -5.76 -21.65 -19.68
CA SER A 19 -4.43 -21.15 -20.01
C SER A 19 -4.09 -19.97 -19.10
N SER A 20 -2.98 -20.05 -18.38
CA SER A 20 -2.44 -18.89 -17.66
C SER A 20 -1.94 -17.87 -18.68
N GLU A 21 -2.66 -16.76 -18.86
CA GLU A 21 -2.14 -15.62 -19.62
C GLU A 21 -0.99 -14.99 -18.84
N SER A 22 0.22 -15.08 -19.40
CA SER A 22 1.37 -14.34 -18.91
C SER A 22 1.25 -12.89 -19.37
N ALA A 23 1.29 -11.95 -18.43
CA ALA A 23 1.41 -10.53 -18.75
C ALA A 23 2.64 -10.30 -19.66
N ALA A 24 2.48 -9.47 -20.68
CA ALA A 24 3.52 -9.16 -21.65
C ALA A 24 4.78 -8.60 -20.94
N GLU A 25 5.94 -9.17 -21.28
CA GLU A 25 7.22 -8.73 -20.74
C GLU A 25 7.61 -7.37 -21.31
N THR A 26 7.56 -6.33 -20.47
CA THR A 26 8.12 -5.02 -20.80
C THR A 26 9.64 -5.04 -20.58
N ASN A 27 10.40 -4.91 -21.66
CA ASN A 27 11.88 -4.87 -21.68
C ASN A 27 12.41 -3.56 -21.10
N ALA A 28 12.62 -3.49 -19.78
CA ALA A 28 13.35 -2.40 -19.13
C ALA A 28 14.83 -2.79 -18.94
N PRO A 29 15.81 -1.94 -19.34
CA PRO A 29 17.22 -2.31 -19.52
C PRO A 29 18.04 -2.50 -18.22
N ASN A 30 17.41 -2.79 -17.08
CA ASN A 30 18.14 -2.96 -15.80
C ASN A 30 17.49 -3.96 -14.83
N ARG A 31 16.81 -4.98 -15.36
CA ARG A 31 16.15 -5.99 -14.51
C ARG A 31 17.17 -7.05 -14.08
N GLY A 32 17.58 -7.01 -12.81
CA GLY A 32 18.22 -8.17 -12.15
C GLY A 32 17.31 -9.41 -12.19
N PRO A 33 17.78 -10.60 -11.74
CA PRO A 33 16.99 -11.82 -11.79
C PRO A 33 15.60 -11.60 -11.20
N VAL A 34 14.56 -12.10 -11.89
CA VAL A 34 13.15 -11.88 -11.52
C VAL A 34 12.88 -12.54 -10.17
N ARG A 35 13.09 -11.78 -9.08
CA ARG A 35 12.56 -12.15 -7.78
C ARG A 35 11.04 -12.12 -7.90
N ARG A 36 10.41 -13.29 -7.87
CA ARG A 36 8.94 -13.37 -7.76
C ARG A 36 8.52 -12.64 -6.49
N ALA A 37 7.64 -11.66 -6.64
CA ALA A 37 7.05 -10.98 -5.50
C ALA A 37 6.27 -12.00 -4.66
N ARG A 38 6.45 -11.99 -3.34
CA ARG A 38 5.66 -12.81 -2.43
C ARG A 38 4.37 -12.06 -2.09
N VAL A 39 3.24 -12.70 -2.35
CA VAL A 39 1.92 -12.16 -2.01
C VAL A 39 1.27 -13.06 -0.97
N VAL A 40 0.69 -12.45 0.06
CA VAL A 40 -0.04 -13.15 1.12
C VAL A 40 -1.44 -12.57 1.20
N MET A 41 -2.43 -13.44 1.17
CA MET A 41 -3.82 -13.08 1.44
C MET A 41 -4.19 -13.43 2.87
N VAL A 42 -4.87 -12.52 3.55
CA VAL A 42 -5.48 -12.76 4.86
C VAL A 42 -6.94 -12.36 4.82
N GLN A 43 -7.76 -13.19 5.44
CA GLN A 43 -9.20 -13.00 5.51
C GLN A 43 -9.67 -13.32 6.94
N ALA A 44 -10.79 -12.74 7.34
CA ALA A 44 -11.52 -13.13 8.54
C ALA A 44 -13.02 -13.00 8.26
N PRO A 45 -13.85 -13.97 8.68
CA PRO A 45 -15.29 -13.84 8.63
C PRO A 45 -15.74 -12.59 9.38
N ASN A 46 -16.69 -11.85 8.81
CA ASN A 46 -17.24 -10.62 9.39
C ASN A 46 -16.16 -9.56 9.72
N ALA A 47 -15.03 -9.53 8.99
CA ALA A 47 -14.03 -8.46 9.11
C ALA A 47 -14.63 -7.08 8.81
N THR A 48 -15.71 -7.05 8.04
CA THR A 48 -16.56 -5.88 7.81
C THR A 48 -18.02 -6.27 8.04
N VAL A 49 -18.78 -5.40 8.71
CA VAL A 49 -20.23 -5.48 8.86
C VAL A 49 -20.79 -4.17 8.38
N THR A 50 -21.78 -4.19 7.48
CA THR A 50 -22.38 -2.97 6.89
C THR A 50 -21.33 -1.97 6.40
N PHE A 51 -20.28 -2.47 5.71
CA PHE A 51 -19.12 -1.71 5.22
C PHE A 51 -18.19 -1.09 6.28
N ASN A 52 -18.47 -1.33 7.57
CA ASN A 52 -17.64 -0.87 8.68
C ASN A 52 -16.63 -1.95 9.08
N PRO A 53 -15.33 -1.64 9.12
CA PRO A 53 -14.33 -2.59 9.57
C PRO A 53 -14.52 -2.90 11.06
N GLN A 54 -14.37 -4.16 11.45
CA GLN A 54 -14.52 -4.62 12.83
C GLN A 54 -13.15 -4.56 13.54
N PRO A 55 -12.92 -3.64 14.50
CA PRO A 55 -11.59 -3.37 15.05
C PRO A 55 -10.90 -4.57 15.71
N ASP A 56 -11.65 -5.52 16.27
CA ASP A 56 -11.13 -6.74 16.88
C ASP A 56 -10.58 -7.74 15.84
N LYS A 57 -11.08 -7.69 14.60
CA LYS A 57 -10.65 -8.58 13.51
C LYS A 57 -9.35 -8.15 12.85
N ILE A 58 -9.03 -6.85 12.87
CA ILE A 58 -7.92 -6.29 12.09
C ILE A 58 -6.55 -6.70 12.65
N PRO A 59 -6.24 -6.57 13.96
CA PRO A 59 -4.90 -6.90 14.46
C PRO A 59 -4.49 -8.36 14.21
N PRO A 60 -5.35 -9.37 14.42
CA PRO A 60 -5.04 -10.75 14.05
C PRO A 60 -4.78 -10.94 12.54
N MET A 61 -5.50 -10.22 11.68
CA MET A 61 -5.26 -10.25 10.23
C MET A 61 -3.90 -9.65 9.88
N ILE A 62 -3.54 -8.49 10.45
CA ILE A 62 -2.22 -7.85 10.25
C ILE A 62 -1.10 -8.77 10.74
N GLN A 63 -1.24 -9.37 11.92
CA GLN A 63 -0.28 -10.34 12.45
C GLN A 63 -0.07 -11.51 11.48
N ARG A 64 -1.15 -12.18 11.06
CA ARG A 64 -1.04 -13.30 10.10
C ARG A 64 -0.41 -12.86 8.78
N GLY A 65 -0.75 -11.67 8.29
CA GLY A 65 -0.21 -11.11 7.06
C GLY A 65 1.30 -10.94 7.15
N LEU A 66 1.78 -10.31 8.22
CA LEU A 66 3.20 -10.05 8.47
C LEU A 66 4.00 -11.33 8.68
N THR A 67 3.54 -12.23 9.55
CA THR A 67 4.25 -13.48 9.84
C THR A 67 4.32 -14.38 8.61
N ASN A 68 3.23 -14.49 7.85
CA ASN A 68 3.22 -15.29 6.62
C ASN A 68 4.04 -14.63 5.51
N LEU A 69 4.09 -13.30 5.42
CA LEU A 69 4.87 -12.60 4.40
C LEU A 69 6.38 -12.73 4.66
N THR A 70 6.79 -12.60 5.91
CA THR A 70 8.21 -12.58 6.31
C THR A 70 8.76 -13.95 6.70
N GLY A 71 7.90 -14.92 6.99
CA GLY A 71 8.29 -16.22 7.54
C GLY A 71 8.74 -16.17 9.01
N ARG A 72 8.46 -15.07 9.72
CA ARG A 72 8.82 -14.90 11.14
C ARG A 72 7.68 -15.36 12.05
N ALA A 73 8.03 -15.81 13.26
CA ALA A 73 7.08 -16.37 14.21
C ALA A 73 6.19 -15.29 14.87
N THR A 74 6.72 -14.08 15.08
CA THR A 74 6.03 -13.00 15.77
C THR A 74 5.92 -11.74 14.91
N PRO A 75 4.89 -10.88 15.12
CA PRO A 75 4.79 -9.60 14.43
C PRO A 75 6.00 -8.68 14.66
N LYS A 76 6.58 -8.71 15.86
CA LYS A 76 7.77 -7.92 16.18
C LYS A 76 8.96 -8.35 15.33
N ASP A 77 9.26 -9.64 15.28
CA ASP A 77 10.35 -10.16 14.46
C ASP A 77 10.09 -9.96 12.96
N ALA A 78 8.81 -10.03 12.54
CA ALA A 78 8.41 -9.73 11.17
C ALA A 78 8.74 -8.29 10.80
N TRP A 79 8.34 -7.31 11.62
CA TRP A 79 8.70 -5.90 11.39
C TRP A 79 10.21 -5.70 11.41
N LEU A 80 10.90 -6.19 12.44
CA LEU A 80 12.34 -6.00 12.58
C LEU A 80 13.17 -6.73 11.50
N SER A 81 12.56 -7.61 10.70
CA SER A 81 13.18 -8.18 9.50
C SER A 81 13.11 -7.27 8.26
N LEU A 82 12.23 -6.27 8.27
CA LEU A 82 12.00 -5.32 7.16
C LEU A 82 12.51 -3.92 7.48
N ILE A 83 12.51 -3.55 8.76
CA ILE A 83 12.81 -2.20 9.26
C ILE A 83 13.69 -2.26 10.52
N SER A 84 14.31 -1.14 10.84
CA SER A 84 15.05 -0.89 12.09
C SER A 84 14.27 0.06 13.00
N THR A 85 14.51 0.02 14.32
CA THR A 85 13.96 1.03 15.25
C THR A 85 14.59 2.41 15.10
N GLN A 86 15.58 2.57 14.22
CA GLN A 86 16.13 3.87 13.83
C GLN A 86 15.47 4.44 12.56
N ASP A 87 14.66 3.63 11.87
CA ASP A 87 13.96 4.07 10.66
C ASP A 87 12.84 5.05 11.00
N THR A 88 12.60 6.00 10.08
CA THR A 88 11.34 6.76 10.06
C THR A 88 10.42 6.12 9.02
N ILE A 89 9.31 5.56 9.50
CA ILE A 89 8.34 4.81 8.71
C ILE A 89 7.23 5.73 8.23
N GLY A 90 7.16 5.91 6.91
CA GLY A 90 6.06 6.58 6.23
C GLY A 90 4.93 5.60 5.90
N LEU A 91 3.80 5.74 6.58
CA LEU A 91 2.56 5.04 6.25
C LEU A 91 1.83 5.84 5.16
N LYS A 92 2.02 5.45 3.89
CA LYS A 92 1.35 6.10 2.76
C LYS A 92 -0.10 5.65 2.72
N VAL A 93 -1.02 6.60 2.88
CA VAL A 93 -2.47 6.37 2.82
C VAL A 93 -3.06 7.01 1.57
N CYS A 94 -4.33 6.68 1.26
CA CYS A 94 -5.17 7.36 0.31
C CYS A 94 -6.29 8.06 1.09
N SER A 95 -6.19 9.37 1.25
CA SER A 95 -7.02 10.18 2.15
C SER A 95 -8.06 11.03 1.43
N ALA A 96 -7.81 11.43 0.19
CA ALA A 96 -8.73 12.28 -0.57
C ALA A 96 -10.18 11.74 -0.67
N PRO A 97 -10.42 10.42 -0.84
CA PRO A 97 -11.79 9.89 -0.84
C PRO A 97 -12.45 9.80 0.56
N GLY A 98 -11.81 10.34 1.60
CA GLY A 98 -12.31 10.33 2.97
C GLY A 98 -12.16 8.99 3.69
N PRO A 99 -12.68 8.88 4.94
CA PRO A 99 -12.43 7.73 5.82
C PRO A 99 -13.15 6.45 5.39
N THR A 100 -14.18 6.55 4.54
CA THR A 100 -15.05 5.45 4.10
C THR A 100 -14.80 4.99 2.66
N SER A 101 -14.13 5.77 1.82
CA SER A 101 -13.72 5.28 0.49
C SER A 101 -12.20 5.15 0.41
N GLY A 102 -11.46 6.02 1.10
CA GLY A 102 -10.02 5.96 1.20
C GLY A 102 -9.52 4.85 2.13
N THR A 103 -8.23 4.92 2.46
CA THR A 103 -7.61 4.01 3.44
C THR A 103 -8.37 4.10 4.77
N ARG A 104 -8.83 2.95 5.27
CA ARG A 104 -9.56 2.86 6.54
C ARG A 104 -8.66 3.25 7.72
N PRO A 105 -9.02 4.25 8.56
CA PRO A 105 -8.25 4.60 9.75
C PRO A 105 -8.02 3.43 10.70
N ALA A 106 -9.00 2.53 10.84
CA ALA A 106 -8.88 1.34 11.69
C ALA A 106 -7.75 0.39 11.26
N VAL A 107 -7.45 0.31 9.95
CA VAL A 107 -6.34 -0.50 9.43
C VAL A 107 -5.00 0.17 9.74
N VAL A 108 -4.90 1.48 9.51
CA VAL A 108 -3.69 2.25 9.84
C VAL A 108 -3.42 2.21 11.34
N GLU A 109 -4.46 2.31 12.17
CA GLU A 109 -4.36 2.19 13.62
C GLU A 109 -3.79 0.83 14.05
N ALA A 110 -4.25 -0.27 13.45
CA ALA A 110 -3.70 -1.59 13.73
C ALA A 110 -2.22 -1.70 13.34
N VAL A 111 -1.82 -1.10 12.21
CA VAL A 111 -0.41 -1.05 11.79
C VAL A 111 0.43 -0.19 12.73
N VAL A 112 -0.05 0.99 13.13
CA VAL A 112 0.62 1.87 14.11
C VAL A 112 0.84 1.12 15.42
N LYS A 113 -0.21 0.49 15.99
CA LYS A 113 -0.08 -0.32 17.21
C LYS A 113 0.94 -1.44 17.06
N SER A 114 0.96 -2.11 15.90
CA SER A 114 1.91 -3.19 15.62
C SER A 114 3.37 -2.69 15.54
N LEU A 115 3.61 -1.52 14.94
CA LEU A 115 4.93 -0.87 14.89
C LEU A 115 5.39 -0.38 16.26
N LEU A 116 4.50 0.24 17.04
CA LEU A 116 4.78 0.65 18.42
C LEU A 116 5.16 -0.58 19.29
N ALA A 117 4.40 -1.67 19.17
CA ALA A 117 4.70 -2.93 19.85
C ALA A 117 6.02 -3.58 19.39
N ALA A 118 6.46 -3.31 18.16
CA ALA A 118 7.78 -3.72 17.67
C ALA A 118 8.93 -2.88 18.24
N GLY A 119 8.62 -1.77 18.92
CA GLY A 119 9.59 -0.91 19.61
C GLY A 119 9.91 0.40 18.86
N LEU A 120 9.14 0.78 17.85
CA LEU A 120 9.34 2.06 17.18
C LEU A 120 8.84 3.23 18.04
N PRO A 121 9.67 4.26 18.27
CA PRO A 121 9.23 5.55 18.79
C PRO A 121 8.06 6.14 17.98
N PRO A 122 7.00 6.66 18.63
CA PRO A 122 5.87 7.25 17.92
C PRO A 122 6.25 8.33 16.90
N LYS A 123 7.25 9.17 17.22
CA LYS A 123 7.72 10.26 16.34
C LYS A 123 8.46 9.78 15.08
N GLN A 124 8.82 8.51 15.00
CA GLN A 124 9.35 7.88 13.80
C GLN A 124 8.26 7.29 12.90
N ILE A 125 6.98 7.34 13.30
CA ILE A 125 5.88 6.87 12.46
C ILE A 125 5.17 8.11 11.89
N VAL A 126 5.05 8.18 10.57
CA VAL A 126 4.45 9.31 9.84
C VAL A 126 3.33 8.80 8.95
N VAL A 127 2.08 9.15 9.25
CA VAL A 127 0.96 8.95 8.33
C VAL A 127 0.98 10.07 7.30
N TRP A 128 1.03 9.74 6.01
CA TRP A 128 1.20 10.77 4.98
C TRP A 128 0.44 10.50 3.70
N ASP A 129 0.08 11.58 3.02
CA ASP A 129 -0.55 11.64 1.71
C ASP A 129 -0.27 13.00 1.05
N LYS A 130 -0.93 13.34 -0.07
CA LYS A 130 -0.68 14.56 -0.82
C LYS A 130 -0.92 15.84 -0.01
N HIS A 131 -2.08 15.96 0.65
CA HIS A 131 -2.52 17.19 1.32
C HIS A 131 -2.93 16.95 2.78
N LEU A 132 -2.57 17.88 3.67
CA LEU A 132 -2.97 17.85 5.09
C LEU A 132 -4.49 18.00 5.28
N SER A 133 -5.17 18.74 4.40
CA SER A 133 -6.63 18.89 4.43
C SER A 133 -7.34 17.55 4.31
N ASP A 134 -6.87 16.69 3.41
CA ASP A 134 -7.48 15.39 3.13
C ASP A 134 -7.19 14.42 4.28
N LEU A 135 -5.97 14.43 4.80
CA LEU A 135 -5.59 13.66 5.98
C LEU A 135 -6.44 14.02 7.21
N ARG A 136 -6.79 15.30 7.38
CA ARG A 136 -7.69 15.77 8.45
C ARG A 136 -9.12 15.28 8.24
N GLN A 137 -9.66 15.42 7.02
CA GLN A 137 -11.00 14.95 6.69
C GLN A 137 -11.12 13.42 6.84
N ALA A 138 -10.07 12.69 6.49
CA ALA A 138 -9.96 11.24 6.64
C ALA A 138 -9.66 10.77 8.08
N LYS A 139 -9.68 11.66 9.08
CA LYS A 139 -9.54 11.36 10.52
C LYS A 139 -8.17 10.84 10.95
N PHE A 140 -7.12 11.09 10.17
CA PHE A 140 -5.76 10.67 10.54
C PHE A 140 -5.12 11.58 11.61
N PHE A 141 -5.58 12.82 11.77
CA PHE A 141 -5.13 13.68 12.87
C PHE A 141 -5.59 13.14 14.23
N ASP A 142 -6.85 12.71 14.36
CA ASP A 142 -7.40 12.11 15.58
C ASP A 142 -6.65 10.81 15.96
N LEU A 143 -6.23 10.03 14.96
CA LEU A 143 -5.36 8.87 15.16
C LEU A 143 -3.97 9.30 15.65
N ALA A 144 -3.39 10.32 15.02
CA ALA A 144 -2.05 10.78 15.36
C ALA A 144 -1.95 11.36 16.77
N GLU A 145 -2.97 12.10 17.20
CA GLU A 145 -3.07 12.61 18.57
C GLU A 145 -3.11 11.46 19.58
N ARG A 146 -3.99 10.46 19.37
CA ARG A 146 -4.13 9.31 20.28
C ARG A 146 -2.86 8.48 20.43
N TYR A 147 -2.05 8.35 19.38
CA TYR A 147 -0.85 7.50 19.39
C TYR A 147 0.47 8.27 19.43
N GLY A 148 0.42 9.60 19.45
CA GLY A 148 1.61 10.47 19.45
C GLY A 148 2.43 10.42 18.14
N VAL A 149 1.90 9.82 17.07
CA VAL A 149 2.56 9.73 15.76
C VAL A 149 2.46 11.03 14.97
N ARG A 150 3.11 11.12 13.82
CA ARG A 150 3.10 12.32 12.96
C ARG A 150 2.10 12.18 11.82
N VAL A 151 1.59 13.31 11.36
CA VAL A 151 0.87 13.44 10.08
C VAL A 151 1.62 14.43 9.22
N ALA A 152 1.80 14.12 7.93
CA ALA A 152 2.50 15.01 7.01
C ALA A 152 1.85 14.98 5.62
N GLY A 153 1.72 16.15 5.01
CA GLY A 153 1.27 16.31 3.63
C GLY A 153 2.46 16.55 2.72
N ALA A 154 2.52 15.83 1.60
CA ALA A 154 3.65 15.87 0.68
C ALA A 154 3.79 17.25 0.00
N ALA A 155 2.67 17.90 -0.31
CA ALA A 155 2.64 19.23 -0.89
C ALA A 155 3.09 20.29 0.12
N GLU A 156 2.66 20.18 1.38
CA GLU A 156 3.00 21.11 2.45
C GLU A 156 4.47 20.99 2.88
N ALA A 157 5.06 19.80 2.78
CA ALA A 157 6.51 19.62 2.95
C ALA A 157 7.33 20.14 1.76
N GLY A 158 6.68 20.36 0.62
CA GLY A 158 7.29 20.77 -0.64
C GLY A 158 8.07 19.67 -1.35
N TYR A 159 8.64 20.04 -2.49
CA TYR A 159 9.32 19.14 -3.42
C TYR A 159 10.83 19.38 -3.44
N ASP A 160 11.59 18.31 -3.63
CA ASP A 160 13.04 18.34 -3.75
C ASP A 160 13.41 18.63 -5.20
N GLU A 161 13.91 19.84 -5.45
CA GLU A 161 14.25 20.30 -6.80
C GLU A 161 15.41 19.51 -7.42
N LYS A 162 16.19 18.80 -6.59
CA LYS A 162 17.36 18.01 -7.04
C LYS A 162 17.02 16.56 -7.32
N VAL A 163 15.86 16.08 -6.85
CA VAL A 163 15.45 14.68 -7.00
C VAL A 163 14.16 14.64 -7.81
N TYR A 164 14.32 14.26 -9.07
CA TYR A 164 13.23 14.14 -10.02
C TYR A 164 13.49 12.99 -10.97
N TYR A 165 12.43 12.56 -11.66
CA TYR A 165 12.57 11.76 -12.86
C TYR A 165 12.03 12.54 -14.06
N PRO A 166 12.72 12.47 -15.21
CA PRO A 166 12.23 13.11 -16.42
C PRO A 166 10.98 12.37 -16.88
N MET A 167 9.89 13.10 -16.97
CA MET A 167 8.65 12.64 -17.56
C MET A 167 8.16 13.79 -18.41
N ALA A 168 8.20 13.61 -19.73
CA ALA A 168 7.46 14.49 -20.61
C ALA A 168 5.98 14.24 -20.29
N LEU A 169 5.42 15.03 -19.37
CA LEU A 169 3.98 15.04 -19.13
C LEU A 169 3.32 15.28 -20.49
N ILE A 170 2.55 14.32 -20.97
CA ILE A 170 1.62 14.54 -22.07
C ILE A 170 0.46 15.33 -21.46
N GLY A 171 0.67 16.62 -21.20
CA GLY A 171 -0.28 17.47 -20.48
C GLY A 171 0.31 18.79 -19.98
N GLN A 172 -0.56 19.66 -19.46
CA GLN A 172 -0.16 20.90 -18.81
C GLN A 172 0.06 20.66 -17.31
N LEU A 173 0.98 21.41 -16.71
CA LEU A 173 1.16 21.44 -15.27
C LEU A 173 -0.14 21.84 -14.58
N VAL A 174 -0.44 21.21 -13.44
CA VAL A 174 -1.64 21.48 -12.64
C VAL A 174 -1.29 22.03 -11.26
N TRP A 175 -2.28 22.62 -10.59
CA TRP A 175 -2.11 23.12 -9.23
C TRP A 175 -1.61 22.00 -8.30
N GLY A 176 -0.47 22.26 -7.64
CA GLY A 176 0.26 21.29 -6.82
C GLY A 176 1.57 20.80 -7.44
N ASP A 177 1.80 20.99 -8.74
CA ASP A 177 3.10 20.71 -9.34
C ASP A 177 4.10 21.81 -8.98
N LEU A 178 5.38 21.44 -8.75
CA LEU A 178 6.44 22.38 -8.35
C LEU A 178 6.61 23.53 -9.35
N GLU A 179 6.41 23.26 -10.63
CA GLU A 179 6.63 24.22 -11.70
C GLU A 179 5.34 24.90 -12.19
N PHE A 180 4.21 24.66 -11.53
CA PHE A 180 2.93 25.23 -11.94
C PHE A 180 3.00 26.77 -12.00
N GLY A 181 2.53 27.34 -13.11
CA GLY A 181 2.57 28.79 -13.37
C GLY A 181 3.92 29.33 -13.87
N LYS A 182 4.99 28.52 -13.92
CA LYS A 182 6.28 28.91 -14.50
C LYS A 182 6.25 28.79 -16.02
N LYS A 183 7.07 29.60 -16.71
CA LYS A 183 7.22 29.59 -18.17
C LYS A 183 8.71 29.48 -18.52
N GLY A 184 9.03 28.74 -19.57
CA GLY A 184 10.40 28.57 -20.05
C GLY A 184 10.62 27.21 -20.72
N GLU A 185 11.77 27.07 -21.39
CA GLU A 185 12.20 25.78 -21.92
C GLU A 185 12.45 24.79 -20.77
N GLY A 186 12.00 23.55 -20.91
CA GLY A 186 12.21 22.52 -19.88
C GLY A 186 11.15 22.44 -18.78
N ILE A 187 10.32 23.48 -18.62
CA ILE A 187 9.21 23.49 -17.64
C ILE A 187 8.19 22.40 -17.97
N GLY A 188 7.76 21.66 -16.96
CA GLY A 188 6.80 20.56 -17.07
C GLY A 188 7.38 19.24 -17.56
N ARG A 189 8.70 19.12 -17.67
CA ARG A 189 9.38 17.90 -18.13
C ARG A 189 9.89 17.02 -16.99
N ASN A 190 9.74 17.47 -15.75
CA ASN A 190 10.25 16.81 -14.56
C ASN A 190 9.13 16.53 -13.56
N SER A 191 9.14 15.33 -12.98
CA SER A 191 8.33 14.97 -11.82
C SER A 191 9.21 14.92 -10.58
N TYR A 192 8.98 15.85 -9.64
CA TYR A 192 9.80 16.03 -8.45
C TYR A 192 9.29 15.22 -7.27
N PHE A 193 10.20 14.65 -6.49
CA PHE A 193 9.85 13.91 -5.27
C PHE A 193 9.57 14.87 -4.12
N SER A 194 8.66 14.51 -3.21
CA SER A 194 8.42 15.30 -1.99
C SER A 194 9.63 15.22 -1.05
N ARG A 195 9.94 16.32 -0.36
CA ARG A 195 10.96 16.37 0.69
C ARG A 195 10.67 15.42 1.85
N LEU A 196 9.40 15.01 2.05
CA LEU A 196 9.09 13.94 3.01
C LEU A 196 9.82 12.66 2.66
N VAL A 197 9.79 12.27 1.39
CA VAL A 197 10.36 11.00 0.93
C VAL A 197 11.88 11.11 0.79
N THR A 198 12.40 12.27 0.35
CA THR A 198 13.85 12.41 0.12
C THR A 198 14.63 12.73 1.38
N GLN A 199 14.01 13.30 2.42
CA GLN A 199 14.74 13.83 3.59
C GLN A 199 14.26 13.30 4.95
N GLN A 200 13.01 12.81 5.05
CA GLN A 200 12.42 12.49 6.37
C GLN A 200 12.04 11.04 6.54
N ILE A 201 11.62 10.35 5.49
CA ILE A 201 11.14 8.96 5.54
C ILE A 201 12.24 8.04 5.02
N THR A 202 12.58 6.99 5.78
CA THR A 202 13.58 6.00 5.39
C THR A 202 12.95 4.72 4.84
N LYS A 203 11.71 4.42 5.23
CA LYS A 203 10.93 3.27 4.75
C LYS A 203 9.49 3.66 4.50
N VAL A 204 8.92 3.19 3.40
CA VAL A 204 7.50 3.41 3.08
C VAL A 204 6.74 2.10 3.21
N VAL A 205 5.64 2.13 3.97
CA VAL A 205 4.62 1.10 3.99
C VAL A 205 3.38 1.67 3.31
N ASN A 206 3.03 1.11 2.15
CA ASN A 206 1.87 1.56 1.40
C ASN A 206 0.62 0.83 1.89
N ILE A 207 -0.41 1.57 2.31
CA ILE A 207 -1.67 1.03 2.83
C ILE A 207 -2.80 1.56 1.95
N THR A 208 -3.05 0.88 0.84
CA THR A 208 -4.04 1.30 -0.15
C THR A 208 -5.37 0.57 0.04
N PRO A 209 -6.51 1.29 -0.03
CA PRO A 209 -7.80 0.65 -0.20
C PRO A 209 -7.89 0.01 -1.58
N LEU A 210 -8.85 -0.90 -1.75
CA LEU A 210 -9.31 -1.27 -3.09
C LEU A 210 -10.28 -0.20 -3.55
N LEU A 211 -9.87 0.55 -4.57
CA LEU A 211 -10.66 1.57 -5.24
C LEU A 211 -10.85 1.16 -6.69
N ASN A 212 -12.07 1.32 -7.19
CA ASN A 212 -12.29 1.27 -8.63
C ASN A 212 -12.01 2.66 -9.19
N HIS A 213 -11.18 2.71 -10.23
CA HIS A 213 -11.03 3.89 -11.06
C HIS A 213 -12.06 3.76 -12.19
N ASN A 214 -13.04 4.66 -12.20
CA ASN A 214 -13.99 4.81 -13.30
C ASN A 214 -13.62 6.02 -14.14
#